data_AF-A0AAF0T107-F1
#
_entry.id   AF-A0AAF0T107-F1
#
_cell.length_a   1.000
_cell.length_b   1.000
_cell.length_c   1.000
_cell.angle_alpha   90.00
_cell.angle_beta   90.00
_cell.angle_gamma   90.00
#
_symmetry.space_group_name_H-M   'P 1'
#
loop_
_entity.id
_entity.type
_entity.pdbx_description
1 polymer ?
#
loop_
_entity_poly.entity_id
_entity_poly.type
_entity_poly.pdbx_seq_one_letter_code
_entity_poly.pdbx_strand_id
1 'polypeptide(L)'
;MGPSIVVAQETGTRSGELTRGEPEIDVLLPEPEVTTGAEQTLELQLHNEGDLKLGTQRGRVLTARGVTVEIIDGGPFDVKSGASSTGSLPDGQLTTVAQRVAVPDDIEPGEYEITVEVSYSYTRQVSDGSQTAQQRSGSERVDLTVEVPDEPRFELGTAETDVQPGADGSATLAVENVGSETARQARATVAGTGGVTVDGGTAEEVLGNLEPGDTEQLTVDIDIAETTSEGSKPLEVTVSYRDSSGIKRSAPPEMTSLVPASKQSFSIRNLDETLSVGYEGEITGKIVNDGPRPVDDAVLVVEPMSESLFVEDTRYALPALKQGEATEFRYPTDVSGQADAGARQLRFTVEYTGSGDATLTDGPISERVVVDERRDEFSIADDGISVSQGESSDAVLEITNQRSETLSNIDAKLYADDPLDAPDGEAFVNKLEPGESAEIRFELEATEDATVETHPVELDFEYETERGESILSDTYQHPIEVTASEDDGGGVPSVVVGILVALAVSTIGIALWYRQD
;
A
#
# COMPACT_ATOMS: atom_id res chain seq x y z
N MET A 1 -70.77 35.93 -110.66
CA MET A 1 -70.41 34.50 -110.72
C MET A 1 -69.70 34.19 -109.40
N GLY A 2 -70.20 33.25 -108.60
CA GLY A 2 -69.55 32.81 -107.34
C GLY A 2 -68.35 31.89 -107.61
N PRO A 3 -67.88 31.07 -106.65
CA PRO A 3 -68.14 31.04 -105.19
C PRO A 3 -66.84 30.82 -104.33
N SER A 4 -66.88 31.05 -103.01
CA SER A 4 -66.04 30.38 -101.98
C SER A 4 -66.61 30.72 -100.59
N ILE A 5 -67.36 29.82 -99.95
CA ILE A 5 -66.94 28.75 -99.03
C ILE A 5 -66.27 29.27 -97.73
N VAL A 6 -67.06 29.08 -96.67
CA VAL A 6 -66.82 29.01 -95.22
C VAL A 6 -65.40 28.63 -94.79
N VAL A 7 -64.86 29.35 -93.79
CA VAL A 7 -64.28 28.75 -92.57
C VAL A 7 -64.58 29.69 -91.40
N ALA A 8 -65.47 29.27 -90.51
CA ALA A 8 -65.52 29.78 -89.15
C ALA A 8 -64.30 29.22 -88.42
N GLN A 9 -63.36 30.10 -88.06
CA GLN A 9 -62.26 29.71 -87.20
C GLN A 9 -62.78 29.79 -85.76
N GLU A 10 -63.18 28.65 -85.21
CA GLU A 10 -63.35 28.48 -83.77
C GLU A 10 -62.02 28.89 -83.10
N THR A 11 -62.05 29.99 -82.36
CA THR A 11 -61.08 30.24 -81.31
C THR A 11 -61.34 29.24 -80.21
N GLY A 12 -60.76 28.04 -80.35
CA GLY A 12 -60.69 27.08 -79.28
C GLY A 12 -59.94 27.73 -78.12
N THR A 13 -60.66 28.08 -77.06
CA THR A 13 -60.08 28.36 -75.75
C THR A 13 -59.26 27.12 -75.37
N ARG A 14 -57.93 27.23 -75.36
CA ARG A 14 -57.08 26.21 -74.75
C ARG A 14 -57.43 26.21 -73.26
N SER A 15 -58.33 25.32 -72.85
CA SER A 15 -58.45 24.94 -71.45
C SER A 15 -57.09 24.34 -71.07
N GLY A 16 -56.22 25.15 -70.47
CA GLY A 16 -54.91 24.66 -70.08
C GLY A 16 -55.06 23.51 -69.09
N GLU A 17 -54.19 22.53 -69.19
CA GLU A 17 -54.23 21.34 -68.35
C GLU A 17 -54.13 21.75 -66.87
N LEU A 18 -55.02 21.17 -66.07
CA LEU A 18 -55.01 21.32 -64.63
C LEU A 18 -54.44 20.05 -64.01
N THR A 19 -53.25 20.16 -63.41
CA THR A 19 -52.66 19.06 -62.65
C THR A 19 -52.80 19.34 -61.16
N ARG A 20 -53.28 18.35 -60.40
CA ARG A 20 -53.41 18.40 -58.94
C ARG A 20 -53.00 17.06 -58.34
N GLY A 21 -52.21 17.12 -57.27
CA GLY A 21 -51.81 15.96 -56.48
C GLY A 21 -51.11 16.41 -55.21
N GLU A 22 -50.69 15.44 -54.41
CA GLU A 22 -49.92 15.67 -53.19
C GLU A 22 -48.95 14.52 -52.96
N PRO A 23 -47.77 14.77 -52.38
CA PRO A 23 -46.92 13.70 -51.87
C PRO A 23 -47.60 13.04 -50.65
N GLU A 24 -47.28 11.77 -50.44
CA GLU A 24 -47.69 10.96 -49.28
C GLU A 24 -46.42 10.28 -48.80
N ILE A 25 -45.97 10.56 -47.57
CA ILE A 25 -44.64 10.14 -47.11
C ILE A 25 -44.78 9.05 -46.05
N ASP A 26 -44.50 7.82 -46.45
CA ASP A 26 -44.42 6.70 -45.53
C ASP A 26 -43.06 6.70 -44.83
N VAL A 27 -43.08 6.43 -43.52
CA VAL A 27 -41.88 6.30 -42.69
C VAL A 27 -41.82 4.88 -42.14
N LEU A 28 -40.68 4.22 -42.31
CA LEU A 28 -40.43 2.85 -41.86
C LEU A 28 -39.16 2.82 -41.01
N LEU A 29 -39.16 1.96 -40.00
CA LEU A 29 -37.97 1.62 -39.21
C LEU A 29 -37.65 0.13 -39.45
N PRO A 30 -36.70 -0.19 -40.35
CA PRO A 30 -36.39 -1.57 -40.71
C PRO A 30 -35.74 -2.38 -39.57
N GLU A 31 -34.97 -1.71 -38.72
CA GLU A 31 -34.28 -2.27 -37.57
C GLU A 31 -34.84 -1.60 -36.30
N PRO A 32 -35.91 -2.16 -35.71
CA PRO A 32 -36.57 -1.55 -34.55
C PRO A 32 -35.86 -1.88 -33.23
N GLU A 33 -34.99 -2.89 -33.19
CA GLU A 33 -34.32 -3.35 -31.97
C GLU A 33 -33.23 -2.36 -31.50
N VAL A 34 -33.20 -2.09 -30.19
CA VAL A 34 -32.19 -1.24 -29.55
C VAL A 34 -31.56 -1.92 -28.33
N THR A 35 -30.25 -1.75 -28.16
CA THR A 35 -29.52 -2.14 -26.93
C THR A 35 -29.72 -1.15 -25.79
N THR A 36 -29.96 -1.65 -24.57
CA THR A 36 -30.07 -0.83 -23.36
C THR A 36 -28.74 -0.15 -23.00
N GLY A 37 -28.82 1.05 -22.45
CA GLY A 37 -27.65 1.81 -21.99
C GLY A 37 -26.63 2.25 -23.02
N ALA A 38 -27.06 2.37 -24.28
CA ALA A 38 -26.23 2.83 -25.37
C ALA A 38 -26.88 3.97 -26.16
N GLU A 39 -26.05 4.86 -26.72
CA GLU A 39 -26.48 5.75 -27.79
C GLU A 39 -26.52 4.99 -29.11
N GLN A 40 -27.68 4.97 -29.78
CA GLN A 40 -27.90 4.26 -31.04
C GLN A 40 -28.46 5.18 -32.13
N THR A 41 -28.27 4.76 -33.36
CA THR A 41 -28.76 5.46 -34.55
C THR A 41 -29.88 4.66 -35.18
N LEU A 42 -31.08 5.23 -35.20
CA LEU A 42 -32.25 4.68 -35.88
C LEU A 42 -32.22 5.13 -37.35
N GLU A 43 -32.22 4.18 -38.28
CA GLU A 43 -32.25 4.45 -39.71
C GLU A 43 -33.70 4.48 -40.24
N LEU A 44 -34.29 5.67 -40.27
CA LEU A 44 -35.63 5.88 -40.78
C LEU A 44 -35.65 5.89 -42.31
N GLN A 45 -36.43 5.01 -42.92
CA GLN A 45 -36.63 4.99 -44.37
C GLN A 45 -37.89 5.77 -44.73
N LEU A 46 -37.74 6.80 -45.56
CA LEU A 46 -38.82 7.61 -46.07
C LEU A 46 -39.12 7.22 -47.52
N HIS A 47 -40.36 6.83 -47.80
CA HIS A 47 -40.85 6.55 -49.14
C HIS A 47 -41.94 7.54 -49.53
N ASN A 48 -41.89 8.10 -50.74
CA ASN A 48 -42.94 8.99 -51.22
C ASN A 48 -43.87 8.26 -52.20
N GLU A 49 -45.09 7.96 -51.78
CA GLU A 49 -46.16 7.33 -52.55
C GLU A 49 -47.19 8.37 -53.05
N GLY A 50 -46.71 9.42 -53.71
CA GLY A 50 -47.55 10.57 -54.04
C GLY A 50 -48.86 10.23 -54.79
N ASP A 51 -49.96 10.84 -54.34
CA ASP A 51 -51.28 10.65 -54.91
C ASP A 51 -51.67 11.73 -55.94
N LEU A 52 -51.90 11.28 -57.18
CA LEU A 52 -52.31 12.13 -58.29
C LEU A 52 -53.83 12.15 -58.43
N LYS A 53 -54.45 13.28 -58.06
CA LYS A 53 -55.89 13.48 -58.18
C LYS A 53 -56.35 13.85 -59.59
N LEU A 54 -55.56 14.63 -60.34
CA LEU A 54 -55.93 15.14 -61.68
C LEU A 54 -54.68 15.52 -62.51
N GLY A 55 -54.76 15.36 -63.84
CA GLY A 55 -53.73 15.80 -64.80
C GLY A 55 -52.63 14.76 -65.04
N THR A 56 -51.57 15.16 -65.74
CA THR A 56 -50.47 14.24 -66.14
C THR A 56 -49.09 14.63 -65.59
N GLN A 57 -48.93 15.83 -65.03
CA GLN A 57 -47.63 16.36 -64.59
C GLN A 57 -47.21 15.86 -63.19
N ARG A 58 -47.11 14.53 -63.02
CA ARG A 58 -46.79 13.84 -61.74
C ARG A 58 -45.57 14.42 -61.01
N GLY A 59 -44.42 14.47 -61.68
CA GLY A 59 -43.16 14.96 -61.08
C GLY A 59 -43.17 16.45 -60.66
N ARG A 60 -44.23 17.20 -60.96
CA ARG A 60 -44.36 18.60 -60.52
C ARG A 60 -45.21 18.75 -59.27
N VAL A 61 -46.20 17.87 -59.06
CA VAL A 61 -47.15 17.95 -57.94
C VAL A 61 -46.91 16.92 -56.84
N LEU A 62 -46.25 15.81 -57.16
CA LEU A 62 -46.00 14.69 -56.24
C LEU A 62 -44.61 14.73 -55.57
N THR A 63 -43.75 15.69 -55.92
CA THR A 63 -42.43 15.83 -55.27
C THR A 63 -42.56 16.60 -53.97
N ALA A 64 -42.20 15.96 -52.85
CA ALA A 64 -41.99 16.63 -51.57
C ALA A 64 -40.66 17.39 -51.60
N ARG A 65 -40.63 18.63 -51.12
CA ARG A 65 -39.46 19.52 -51.14
C ARG A 65 -39.18 20.10 -49.78
N GLY A 66 -37.90 20.17 -49.42
CA GLY A 66 -37.48 20.59 -48.08
C GLY A 66 -37.94 19.60 -47.02
N VAL A 67 -37.94 18.31 -47.35
CA VAL A 67 -38.34 17.24 -46.44
C VAL A 67 -37.40 17.29 -45.24
N THR A 68 -38.00 17.39 -44.07
CA THR A 68 -37.32 17.48 -42.78
C THR A 68 -37.99 16.51 -41.82
N VAL A 69 -37.18 15.74 -41.10
CA VAL A 69 -37.61 14.66 -40.20
C VAL A 69 -37.12 14.99 -38.80
N GLU A 70 -38.01 14.92 -37.82
CA GLU A 70 -37.70 15.19 -36.42
C GLU A 70 -38.44 14.18 -35.53
N ILE A 71 -37.77 13.63 -34.52
CA ILE A 71 -38.47 12.86 -33.48
C ILE A 71 -39.06 13.89 -32.52
N ILE A 72 -40.39 13.99 -32.50
CA ILE A 72 -41.11 14.96 -31.66
C ILE A 72 -41.55 14.36 -30.33
N ASP A 73 -41.62 13.03 -30.26
CA ASP A 73 -41.80 12.25 -29.04
C ASP A 73 -40.87 11.04 -29.08
N GLY A 74 -39.94 10.96 -28.13
CA GLY A 74 -38.98 9.85 -28.02
C GLY A 74 -39.46 8.73 -27.11
N GLY A 75 -40.66 8.85 -26.50
CA GLY A 75 -41.10 7.90 -25.49
C GLY A 75 -40.12 7.85 -24.31
N PRO A 76 -39.61 6.66 -23.91
CA PRO A 76 -38.61 6.53 -22.85
C PRO A 76 -37.18 6.87 -23.28
N PHE A 77 -36.93 7.08 -24.58
CA PHE A 77 -35.59 7.31 -25.13
C PHE A 77 -35.24 8.79 -25.16
N ASP A 78 -33.99 9.14 -24.82
CA ASP A 78 -33.51 10.52 -24.90
C ASP A 78 -33.00 10.85 -26.31
N VAL A 79 -33.74 11.69 -27.03
CA VAL A 79 -33.46 12.03 -28.42
C VAL A 79 -32.25 12.98 -28.50
N LYS A 80 -31.17 12.52 -29.13
CA LYS A 80 -29.92 13.29 -29.31
C LYS A 80 -29.83 14.05 -30.63
N SER A 81 -30.78 13.83 -31.53
CA SER A 81 -30.82 14.45 -32.86
C SER A 81 -31.91 15.49 -32.97
N GLY A 82 -31.61 16.61 -33.62
CA GLY A 82 -32.63 17.59 -34.00
C GLY A 82 -33.27 17.25 -35.35
N ALA A 83 -33.89 18.25 -35.96
CA ALA A 83 -34.46 18.15 -37.29
C ALA A 83 -33.41 17.85 -38.38
N SER A 84 -33.60 16.76 -39.11
CA SER A 84 -32.72 16.27 -40.18
C SER A 84 -33.37 16.51 -41.55
N SER A 85 -32.69 17.23 -42.45
CA SER A 85 -33.21 17.53 -43.79
C SER A 85 -32.67 16.59 -44.87
N THR A 86 -33.56 16.03 -45.69
CA THR A 86 -33.23 15.15 -46.83
C THR A 86 -33.34 15.85 -48.18
N GLY A 87 -33.72 17.13 -48.19
CA GLY A 87 -33.87 17.90 -49.42
C GLY A 87 -35.20 17.61 -50.13
N SER A 88 -35.16 17.08 -51.35
CA SER A 88 -36.38 16.77 -52.12
C SER A 88 -36.54 15.28 -52.32
N LEU A 89 -37.75 14.77 -52.10
CA LEU A 89 -38.10 13.38 -52.30
C LEU A 89 -39.15 13.26 -53.43
N PRO A 90 -38.74 12.90 -54.66
CA PRO A 90 -39.65 12.65 -55.77
C PRO A 90 -40.57 11.44 -55.55
N ASP A 91 -41.65 11.38 -56.33
CA ASP A 91 -42.61 10.25 -56.36
C ASP A 91 -41.89 8.93 -56.64
N GLY A 92 -42.18 7.91 -55.83
CA GLY A 92 -41.61 6.57 -55.91
C GLY A 92 -40.14 6.45 -55.47
N GLN A 93 -39.54 7.49 -54.86
CA GLN A 93 -38.18 7.42 -54.32
C GLN A 93 -38.16 7.06 -52.84
N LEU A 94 -37.07 6.45 -52.41
CA LEU A 94 -36.77 6.11 -51.03
C LEU A 94 -35.49 6.83 -50.57
N THR A 95 -35.47 7.35 -49.35
CA THR A 95 -34.30 7.97 -48.73
C THR A 95 -34.20 7.55 -47.26
N THR A 96 -32.98 7.48 -46.73
CA THR A 96 -32.73 7.08 -45.33
C THR A 96 -32.29 8.29 -44.52
N VAL A 97 -32.80 8.41 -43.30
CA VAL A 97 -32.46 9.44 -42.32
C VAL A 97 -32.01 8.79 -41.02
N ALA A 98 -30.81 9.16 -40.59
CA ALA A 98 -30.26 8.71 -39.32
C ALA A 98 -30.72 9.63 -38.18
N GLN A 99 -31.38 9.07 -37.16
CA GLN A 99 -31.75 9.77 -35.93
C GLN A 99 -31.10 9.08 -34.72
N ARG A 100 -30.30 9.83 -33.95
CA ARG A 100 -29.66 9.33 -32.72
C ARG A 100 -30.55 9.46 -31.50
N VAL A 101 -30.61 8.38 -30.72
CA VAL A 101 -31.32 8.26 -29.43
C VAL A 101 -30.39 7.64 -28.39
N ALA A 102 -30.56 7.98 -27.11
CA ALA A 102 -29.93 7.30 -25.99
C ALA A 102 -30.96 6.45 -25.25
N VAL A 103 -30.66 5.17 -25.10
CA VAL A 103 -31.52 4.21 -24.43
C VAL A 103 -31.14 4.15 -22.96
N PRO A 104 -32.08 4.29 -22.00
CA PRO A 104 -31.76 4.13 -20.58
C PRO A 104 -31.22 2.73 -20.26
N ASP A 105 -30.35 2.64 -19.26
CA ASP A 105 -29.73 1.38 -18.82
C ASP A 105 -30.75 0.47 -18.09
N ASP A 106 -31.74 1.08 -17.43
CA ASP A 106 -32.74 0.44 -16.56
C ASP A 106 -34.11 0.25 -17.23
N ILE A 107 -34.20 0.43 -18.55
CA ILE A 107 -35.45 0.28 -19.29
C ILE A 107 -35.95 -1.17 -19.28
N GLU A 108 -37.24 -1.36 -19.01
CA GLU A 108 -37.87 -2.68 -19.09
C GLU A 108 -37.91 -3.15 -20.56
N PRO A 109 -37.70 -4.43 -20.83
CA PRO A 109 -37.84 -4.97 -22.18
C PRO A 109 -39.30 -4.88 -22.66
N GLY A 110 -39.47 -4.69 -23.96
CA GLY A 110 -40.78 -4.52 -24.59
C GLY A 110 -40.77 -3.55 -25.77
N GLU A 111 -41.97 -3.30 -26.30
CA GLU A 111 -42.21 -2.40 -27.42
C GLU A 111 -42.54 -0.98 -26.91
N TYR A 112 -41.87 0.02 -27.48
CA TYR A 112 -42.05 1.42 -27.16
C TYR A 112 -42.36 2.22 -28.43
N GLU A 113 -43.26 3.20 -28.32
CA GLU A 113 -43.64 4.05 -29.43
C GLU A 113 -42.80 5.34 -29.42
N ILE A 114 -42.26 5.71 -30.59
CA ILE A 114 -41.70 7.03 -30.86
C ILE A 114 -42.53 7.71 -31.95
N THR A 115 -42.75 9.02 -31.85
CA THR A 115 -43.46 9.79 -32.87
C THR A 115 -42.48 10.63 -33.67
N VAL A 116 -42.47 10.41 -34.99
CA VAL A 116 -41.68 11.18 -35.95
C VAL A 116 -42.58 12.15 -36.71
N GLU A 117 -42.16 13.41 -36.79
CA GLU A 117 -42.81 14.42 -37.64
C GLU A 117 -41.99 14.63 -38.92
N VAL A 118 -42.63 14.39 -40.07
CA VAL A 118 -42.09 14.70 -41.39
C VAL A 118 -42.75 15.97 -41.89
N SER A 119 -41.97 17.03 -42.07
CA SER A 119 -42.44 18.30 -42.64
C SER A 119 -41.89 18.51 -44.05
N TYR A 120 -42.74 18.97 -44.96
CA TYR A 120 -42.35 19.21 -46.35
C TYR A 120 -43.20 20.30 -47.01
N SER A 121 -42.75 20.77 -48.16
CA SER A 121 -43.50 21.67 -49.04
C SER A 121 -43.72 21.04 -50.41
N TYR A 122 -44.87 21.29 -51.03
CA TYR A 122 -45.20 20.72 -52.33
C TYR A 122 -46.06 21.67 -53.17
N THR A 123 -46.13 21.38 -54.47
CA THR A 123 -47.00 22.13 -55.39
C THR A 123 -48.31 21.39 -55.54
N ARG A 124 -49.34 21.80 -54.80
CA ARG A 124 -50.66 21.13 -54.83
C ARG A 124 -51.31 21.15 -56.20
N GLN A 125 -51.16 22.26 -56.94
CA GLN A 125 -51.85 22.44 -58.20
C GLN A 125 -51.05 23.33 -59.17
N VAL A 126 -51.07 22.94 -60.45
CA VAL A 126 -50.54 23.71 -61.58
C VAL A 126 -51.63 23.87 -62.63
N SER A 127 -51.78 25.08 -63.16
CA SER A 127 -52.69 25.36 -64.28
C SER A 127 -51.92 25.99 -65.42
N ASP A 128 -51.77 25.27 -66.53
CA ASP A 128 -51.03 25.75 -67.70
C ASP A 128 -51.75 26.93 -68.39
N GLY A 129 -53.08 26.98 -68.27
CA GLY A 129 -53.92 28.02 -68.89
C GLY A 129 -53.79 29.38 -68.20
N SER A 130 -53.42 29.40 -66.92
CA SER A 130 -53.25 30.61 -66.11
C SER A 130 -51.80 30.85 -65.67
N GLN A 131 -50.86 29.99 -66.10
CA GLN A 131 -49.45 30.02 -65.69
C GLN A 131 -49.24 30.18 -64.18
N THR A 132 -50.13 29.59 -63.37
CA THR A 132 -50.12 29.72 -61.90
C THR A 132 -49.87 28.37 -61.25
N ALA A 133 -49.04 28.36 -60.21
CA ALA A 133 -48.78 27.21 -59.35
C ALA A 133 -49.14 27.56 -57.89
N GLN A 134 -49.84 26.67 -57.20
CA GLN A 134 -50.18 26.84 -55.79
C GLN A 134 -49.29 25.93 -54.94
N GLN A 135 -48.50 26.54 -54.05
CA GLN A 135 -47.68 25.84 -53.08
C GLN A 135 -48.43 25.64 -51.76
N ARG A 136 -48.13 24.54 -51.07
CA ARG A 136 -48.62 24.20 -49.73
C ARG A 136 -47.49 23.56 -48.92
N SER A 137 -47.64 23.57 -47.61
CA SER A 137 -46.83 22.76 -46.70
C SER A 137 -47.67 21.59 -46.21
N GLY A 138 -47.03 20.44 -46.06
CA GLY A 138 -47.57 19.24 -45.40
C GLY A 138 -46.74 18.93 -44.17
N SER A 139 -47.38 18.31 -43.19
CA SER A 139 -46.74 17.73 -42.01
C SER A 139 -47.49 16.44 -41.70
N GLU A 140 -46.73 15.38 -41.49
CA GLU A 140 -47.22 14.04 -41.22
C GLU A 140 -46.55 13.52 -39.96
N ARG A 141 -47.33 12.89 -39.08
CA ARG A 141 -46.85 12.29 -37.85
C ARG A 141 -47.02 10.79 -37.97
N VAL A 142 -45.92 10.08 -37.77
CA VAL A 142 -45.88 8.62 -37.86
C VAL A 142 -45.35 8.09 -36.55
N ASP A 143 -46.12 7.20 -35.94
CA ASP A 143 -45.71 6.47 -34.76
C ASP A 143 -44.94 5.23 -35.22
N LEU A 144 -43.73 5.05 -34.70
CA LEU A 144 -42.83 3.94 -35.00
C LEU A 144 -42.60 3.15 -33.72
N THR A 145 -42.64 1.82 -33.83
CA THR A 145 -42.33 0.92 -32.73
C THR A 145 -40.82 0.66 -32.69
N VAL A 146 -40.23 0.87 -31.52
CA VAL A 146 -38.85 0.53 -31.16
C VAL A 146 -38.92 -0.59 -30.13
N GLU A 147 -38.17 -1.67 -30.35
CA GLU A 147 -38.19 -2.87 -29.52
C GLU A 147 -36.94 -2.89 -28.63
N VAL A 148 -37.14 -3.03 -27.32
CA VAL A 148 -36.07 -3.38 -26.39
C VAL A 148 -36.16 -4.89 -26.20
N PRO A 149 -35.18 -5.67 -26.69
CA PRO A 149 -35.27 -7.12 -26.68
C PRO A 149 -35.23 -7.69 -25.26
N ASP A 150 -35.94 -8.81 -25.07
CA ASP A 150 -35.79 -9.64 -23.87
C ASP A 150 -34.44 -10.35 -23.90
N GLU A 151 -33.53 -9.97 -23.02
CA GLU A 151 -32.18 -10.52 -22.97
C GLU A 151 -31.71 -10.72 -21.51
N PRO A 152 -30.83 -11.71 -21.25
CA PRO A 152 -30.12 -11.76 -19.97
C PRO A 152 -29.16 -10.58 -19.85
N ARG A 153 -29.13 -9.97 -18.67
CA ARG A 153 -28.22 -8.87 -18.31
C ARG A 153 -27.58 -9.20 -16.99
N PHE A 154 -26.31 -8.85 -16.82
CA PHE A 154 -25.54 -9.29 -15.66
C PHE A 154 -25.08 -8.10 -14.83
N GLU A 155 -25.35 -8.15 -13.53
CA GLU A 155 -24.76 -7.25 -12.55
C GLU A 155 -23.74 -8.02 -11.71
N LEU A 156 -22.65 -7.34 -11.36
CA LEU A 156 -21.56 -7.91 -10.58
C LEU A 156 -21.61 -7.38 -9.15
N GLY A 157 -21.45 -8.29 -8.19
CA GLY A 157 -21.13 -7.91 -6.80
C GLY A 157 -19.74 -7.31 -6.68
N THR A 158 -19.41 -6.75 -5.51
CA THR A 158 -18.02 -6.42 -5.17
C THR A 158 -17.25 -7.73 -4.98
N ALA A 159 -16.06 -7.83 -5.54
CA ALA A 159 -15.20 -8.99 -5.33
C ALA A 159 -14.52 -8.91 -3.96
N GLU A 160 -14.58 -10.01 -3.21
CA GLU A 160 -14.02 -10.12 -1.86
C GLU A 160 -12.79 -11.02 -1.87
N THR A 161 -11.75 -10.64 -1.12
CA THR A 161 -10.53 -11.44 -0.96
C THR A 161 -9.80 -11.11 0.35
N ASP A 162 -9.14 -12.11 0.92
CA ASP A 162 -8.21 -11.95 2.04
C ASP A 162 -6.74 -11.88 1.57
N VAL A 163 -6.48 -11.78 0.26
CA VAL A 163 -5.13 -11.76 -0.31
C VAL A 163 -4.49 -10.39 -0.12
N GLN A 164 -3.26 -10.39 0.43
CA GLN A 164 -2.44 -9.19 0.62
C GLN A 164 -1.57 -8.94 -0.62
N PRO A 165 -1.11 -7.69 -0.86
CA PRO A 165 -0.13 -7.43 -1.90
C PRO A 165 1.17 -8.23 -1.68
N GLY A 166 1.63 -8.93 -2.71
CA GLY A 166 2.79 -9.81 -2.70
C GLY A 166 2.44 -11.29 -2.54
N ALA A 167 1.17 -11.61 -2.30
CA ALA A 167 0.68 -12.97 -2.09
C ALA A 167 -0.34 -13.40 -3.16
N ASP A 168 -0.62 -14.69 -3.15
CA ASP A 168 -1.63 -15.39 -3.92
C ASP A 168 -2.75 -15.93 -3.03
N GLY A 169 -3.87 -16.29 -3.64
CA GLY A 169 -5.01 -16.92 -2.98
C GLY A 169 -6.26 -16.83 -3.83
N SER A 170 -7.43 -16.77 -3.19
CA SER A 170 -8.71 -16.74 -3.92
C SER A 170 -9.47 -15.42 -3.72
N ALA A 171 -10.30 -15.09 -4.72
CA ALA A 171 -11.30 -14.05 -4.65
C ALA A 171 -12.67 -14.64 -4.99
N THR A 172 -13.71 -14.18 -4.29
CA THR A 172 -15.10 -14.57 -4.54
C THR A 172 -15.86 -13.39 -5.14
N LEU A 173 -16.67 -13.67 -6.17
CA LEU A 173 -17.49 -12.69 -6.86
C LEU A 173 -18.89 -13.25 -7.11
N ALA A 174 -19.91 -12.43 -6.93
CA ALA A 174 -21.29 -12.75 -7.29
C ALA A 174 -21.64 -12.19 -8.67
N VAL A 175 -22.36 -12.99 -9.47
CA VAL A 175 -22.93 -12.58 -10.76
C VAL A 175 -24.43 -12.81 -10.71
N GLU A 176 -25.22 -11.75 -10.87
CA GLU A 176 -26.69 -11.79 -10.87
C GLU A 176 -27.23 -11.57 -12.28
N ASN A 177 -28.22 -12.37 -12.71
CA ASN A 177 -28.96 -12.09 -13.94
C ASN A 177 -30.14 -11.14 -13.67
N VAL A 178 -29.96 -9.85 -13.93
CA VAL A 178 -30.98 -8.80 -13.81
C VAL A 178 -31.79 -8.59 -15.10
N GLY A 179 -31.56 -9.43 -16.12
CA GLY A 179 -32.31 -9.43 -17.37
C GLY A 179 -33.64 -10.16 -17.27
N SER A 180 -34.40 -10.19 -18.37
CA SER A 180 -35.72 -10.84 -18.43
C SER A 180 -35.68 -12.29 -18.95
N GLU A 181 -34.58 -12.71 -19.59
CA GLU A 181 -34.40 -14.08 -20.07
C GLU A 181 -33.41 -14.89 -19.23
N THR A 182 -33.58 -16.22 -19.26
CA THR A 182 -32.61 -17.17 -18.70
C THR A 182 -31.33 -17.23 -19.54
N ALA A 183 -30.18 -16.95 -18.91
CA ALA A 183 -28.87 -17.22 -19.50
C ALA A 183 -28.52 -18.71 -19.36
N ARG A 184 -28.57 -19.47 -20.47
CA ARG A 184 -28.28 -20.92 -20.44
C ARG A 184 -26.80 -21.20 -20.65
N GLN A 185 -26.26 -22.17 -19.91
CA GLN A 185 -24.84 -22.56 -19.99
C GLN A 185 -23.88 -21.38 -19.88
N ALA A 186 -24.21 -20.44 -18.99
CA ALA A 186 -23.46 -19.24 -18.71
C ALA A 186 -22.05 -19.58 -18.20
N ARG A 187 -21.07 -18.82 -18.69
CA ARG A 187 -19.65 -18.90 -18.32
C ARG A 187 -19.12 -17.48 -18.16
N ALA A 188 -18.44 -17.22 -17.05
CA ALA A 188 -17.75 -15.97 -16.80
C ALA A 188 -16.28 -16.12 -17.18
N THR A 189 -15.75 -15.15 -17.91
CA THR A 189 -14.31 -14.93 -18.07
C THR A 189 -13.93 -13.74 -17.21
N VAL A 190 -13.01 -13.93 -16.26
CA VAL A 190 -12.57 -12.92 -15.30
C VAL A 190 -11.13 -12.54 -15.61
N ALA A 191 -10.87 -11.23 -15.73
CA ALA A 191 -9.54 -10.67 -15.97
C ALA A 191 -9.21 -9.61 -14.91
N GLY A 192 -7.99 -9.69 -14.37
CA GLY A 192 -7.48 -8.71 -13.41
C GLY A 192 -6.63 -7.64 -14.09
N THR A 193 -6.69 -6.41 -13.57
CA THR A 193 -5.75 -5.35 -13.94
C THR A 193 -5.29 -4.58 -12.69
N GLY A 194 -4.33 -3.66 -12.86
CA GLY A 194 -3.87 -2.81 -11.74
C GLY A 194 -3.00 -3.53 -10.69
N GLY A 195 -2.31 -4.60 -11.08
CA GLY A 195 -1.44 -5.40 -10.19
C GLY A 195 -2.07 -6.70 -9.71
N VAL A 196 -3.31 -6.99 -10.10
CA VAL A 196 -4.00 -8.27 -9.88
C VAL A 196 -3.90 -9.10 -11.15
N THR A 197 -3.43 -10.35 -11.02
CA THR A 197 -3.48 -11.38 -12.07
C THR A 197 -4.47 -12.45 -11.64
N VAL A 198 -5.24 -13.00 -12.58
CA VAL A 198 -6.27 -14.01 -12.30
C VAL A 198 -5.90 -15.29 -13.05
N ASP A 199 -5.68 -16.41 -12.36
CA ASP A 199 -5.24 -17.70 -12.93
C ASP A 199 -4.10 -17.57 -13.98
N GLY A 200 -3.08 -16.75 -13.67
CA GLY A 200 -1.96 -16.47 -14.59
C GLY A 200 -2.30 -15.62 -15.83
N GLY A 201 -3.54 -15.14 -15.97
CA GLY A 201 -3.99 -14.20 -17.00
C GLY A 201 -5.50 -13.94 -16.96
N THR A 202 -6.29 -14.98 -17.21
CA THR A 202 -7.76 -14.93 -17.15
C THR A 202 -8.30 -16.26 -16.62
N ALA A 203 -9.28 -16.23 -15.72
CA ALA A 203 -10.01 -17.41 -15.29
C ALA A 203 -11.32 -17.58 -16.08
N GLU A 204 -11.69 -18.82 -16.39
CA GLU A 204 -12.99 -19.17 -16.98
C GLU A 204 -13.81 -20.03 -16.01
N GLU A 205 -14.89 -19.46 -15.47
CA GLU A 205 -15.77 -20.12 -14.49
C GLU A 205 -17.14 -20.47 -15.07
N VAL A 206 -17.70 -21.60 -14.66
CA VAL A 206 -19.01 -22.08 -15.14
C VAL A 206 -20.11 -21.66 -14.16
N LEU A 207 -21.03 -20.82 -14.63
CA LEU A 207 -22.18 -20.34 -13.84
C LEU A 207 -23.43 -21.22 -13.99
N GLY A 208 -23.49 -22.07 -15.02
CA GLY A 208 -24.64 -22.95 -15.24
C GLY A 208 -25.79 -22.26 -15.95
N ASN A 209 -27.03 -22.39 -15.46
CA ASN A 209 -28.17 -21.67 -16.02
C ASN A 209 -28.62 -20.63 -14.98
N LEU A 210 -28.71 -19.37 -15.39
CA LEU A 210 -29.15 -18.28 -14.54
C LEU A 210 -30.52 -17.80 -15.00
N GLU A 211 -31.57 -18.11 -14.24
CA GLU A 211 -32.90 -17.55 -14.43
C GLU A 211 -32.90 -16.05 -14.05
N PRO A 212 -33.88 -15.26 -14.50
CA PRO A 212 -34.04 -13.88 -14.04
C PRO A 212 -34.08 -13.79 -12.50
N GLY A 213 -33.20 -12.99 -11.91
CA GLY A 213 -33.01 -12.82 -10.47
C GLY A 213 -32.13 -13.86 -9.80
N ASP A 214 -31.60 -14.86 -10.53
CA ASP A 214 -30.64 -15.80 -9.97
C ASP A 214 -29.27 -15.13 -9.79
N THR A 215 -28.64 -15.40 -8.64
CA THR A 215 -27.27 -15.00 -8.33
C THR A 215 -26.40 -16.23 -8.13
N GLU A 216 -25.27 -16.30 -8.84
CA GLU A 216 -24.28 -17.36 -8.66
C GLU A 216 -22.96 -16.77 -8.16
N GLN A 217 -22.32 -17.46 -7.21
CA GLN A 217 -21.01 -17.09 -6.68
C GLN A 217 -19.92 -17.91 -7.37
N LEU A 218 -18.92 -17.23 -7.92
CA LEU A 218 -17.72 -17.85 -8.48
C LEU A 218 -16.51 -17.53 -7.60
N THR A 219 -15.55 -18.45 -7.57
CA THR A 219 -14.27 -18.28 -6.86
C THR A 219 -13.15 -18.43 -7.87
N VAL A 220 -12.22 -17.48 -7.91
CA VAL A 220 -11.07 -17.48 -8.81
C VAL A 220 -9.78 -17.35 -8.04
N ASP A 221 -8.73 -17.99 -8.53
CA ASP A 221 -7.38 -17.82 -8.00
C ASP A 221 -6.77 -16.51 -8.52
N ILE A 222 -6.16 -15.75 -7.61
CA ILE A 222 -5.57 -14.44 -7.87
C ILE A 222 -4.15 -14.34 -7.31
N ASP A 223 -3.32 -13.58 -8.01
CA ASP A 223 -2.00 -13.14 -7.56
C ASP A 223 -2.01 -11.62 -7.49
N ILE A 224 -1.62 -11.05 -6.34
CA ILE A 224 -1.53 -9.60 -6.18
C ILE A 224 -0.05 -9.21 -6.09
N ALA A 225 0.43 -8.38 -7.01
CA ALA A 225 1.82 -7.93 -6.99
C ALA A 225 2.16 -7.15 -5.71
N GLU A 226 3.37 -7.29 -5.17
CA GLU A 226 3.82 -6.61 -3.94
C GLU A 226 3.77 -5.08 -4.01
N THR A 227 4.01 -4.55 -5.22
CA THR A 227 3.99 -3.12 -5.54
C THR A 227 2.58 -2.57 -5.74
N THR A 228 1.56 -3.42 -5.65
CA THR A 228 0.16 -3.03 -5.76
C THR A 228 -0.18 -2.06 -4.63
N SER A 229 -0.69 -0.89 -5.00
CA SER A 229 -1.11 0.12 -4.04
C SER A 229 -2.35 -0.33 -3.27
N GLU A 230 -2.57 0.27 -2.11
CA GLU A 230 -3.81 0.07 -1.35
C GLU A 230 -5.05 0.55 -2.15
N GLY A 231 -6.22 0.04 -1.75
CA GLY A 231 -7.52 0.41 -2.33
C GLY A 231 -7.96 -0.47 -3.49
N SER A 232 -9.17 -0.21 -3.96
CA SER A 232 -9.88 -1.00 -4.98
C SER A 232 -9.08 -1.18 -6.27
N LYS A 233 -9.14 -2.39 -6.81
CA LYS A 233 -8.52 -2.82 -8.06
C LYS A 233 -9.59 -3.28 -9.04
N PRO A 234 -9.54 -2.83 -10.30
CA PRO A 234 -10.55 -3.20 -11.28
C PRO A 234 -10.40 -4.67 -11.72
N LEU A 235 -11.52 -5.37 -11.74
CA LEU A 235 -11.71 -6.66 -12.40
C LEU A 235 -12.70 -6.50 -13.55
N GLU A 236 -12.37 -7.05 -14.70
CA GLU A 236 -13.26 -7.13 -15.86
C GLU A 236 -13.87 -8.52 -15.92
N VAL A 237 -15.19 -8.60 -16.09
CA VAL A 237 -15.91 -9.87 -16.22
C VAL A 237 -16.76 -9.84 -17.47
N THR A 238 -16.57 -10.85 -18.31
CA THR A 238 -17.39 -11.06 -19.51
C THR A 238 -18.18 -12.35 -19.36
N VAL A 239 -19.51 -12.27 -19.47
CA VAL A 239 -20.38 -13.46 -19.40
C VAL A 239 -20.78 -13.90 -20.80
N SER A 240 -20.45 -15.14 -21.15
CA SER A 240 -20.93 -15.81 -22.36
C SER A 240 -22.04 -16.80 -22.02
N TYR A 241 -23.09 -16.85 -22.84
CA TYR A 241 -24.28 -17.66 -22.58
C TYR A 241 -24.93 -18.14 -23.89
N ARG A 242 -25.99 -18.95 -23.76
CA ARG A 242 -26.89 -19.29 -24.86
C ARG A 242 -28.27 -18.67 -24.64
N ASP A 243 -28.76 -17.98 -25.66
CA ASP A 243 -30.10 -17.37 -25.67
C ASP A 243 -31.22 -18.43 -25.78
N SER A 244 -32.48 -17.98 -25.80
CA SER A 244 -33.68 -18.82 -26.00
C SER A 244 -33.67 -19.62 -27.30
N SER A 245 -32.95 -19.14 -28.33
CA SER A 245 -32.76 -19.84 -29.60
C SER A 245 -31.57 -20.82 -29.59
N GLY A 246 -30.82 -20.91 -28.48
CA GLY A 246 -29.64 -21.76 -28.32
C GLY A 246 -28.38 -21.21 -28.99
N ILE A 247 -28.42 -19.97 -29.48
CA ILE A 247 -27.29 -19.28 -30.12
C ILE A 247 -26.37 -18.78 -29.02
N LYS A 248 -25.04 -18.92 -29.22
CA LYS A 248 -24.07 -18.39 -28.27
C LYS A 248 -24.00 -16.87 -28.39
N ARG A 249 -24.13 -16.18 -27.27
CA ARG A 249 -24.02 -14.74 -27.12
C ARG A 249 -22.95 -14.40 -26.07
N SER A 250 -22.48 -13.17 -26.11
CA SER A 250 -21.58 -12.60 -25.11
C SER A 250 -22.19 -11.28 -24.68
N ALA A 251 -22.34 -11.10 -23.36
CA ALA A 251 -22.69 -9.81 -22.81
C ALA A 251 -21.51 -8.82 -22.99
N PRO A 252 -21.78 -7.51 -22.93
CA PRO A 252 -20.73 -6.51 -22.75
C PRO A 252 -19.86 -6.81 -21.53
N PRO A 253 -18.57 -6.41 -21.54
CA PRO A 253 -17.72 -6.55 -20.37
C PRO A 253 -18.19 -5.62 -19.25
N GLU A 254 -18.36 -6.18 -18.05
CA GLU A 254 -18.73 -5.45 -16.85
C GLU A 254 -17.51 -5.29 -15.94
N MET A 255 -17.43 -4.13 -15.26
CA MET A 255 -16.31 -3.80 -14.38
C MET A 255 -16.76 -3.87 -12.93
N THR A 256 -16.03 -4.61 -12.11
CA THR A 256 -16.19 -4.61 -10.65
C THR A 256 -14.88 -4.24 -9.96
N SER A 257 -14.96 -4.00 -8.66
CA SER A 257 -13.80 -3.75 -7.81
C SER A 257 -13.50 -4.92 -6.90
N LEU A 258 -12.22 -5.25 -6.79
CA LEU A 258 -11.62 -6.10 -5.77
C LEU A 258 -10.85 -5.22 -4.79
N VAL A 259 -11.07 -5.39 -3.48
CA VAL A 259 -10.27 -4.68 -2.48
C VAL A 259 -9.28 -5.67 -1.85
N PRO A 260 -7.96 -5.55 -2.13
CA PRO A 260 -6.96 -6.39 -1.47
C PRO A 260 -7.01 -6.19 0.05
N ALA A 261 -6.67 -7.25 0.80
CA ALA A 261 -6.48 -7.13 2.23
C ALA A 261 -5.32 -6.16 2.53
N SER A 262 -5.45 -5.39 3.61
CA SER A 262 -4.38 -4.49 4.05
C SER A 262 -3.10 -5.27 4.34
N LYS A 263 -1.95 -4.67 4.02
CA LYS A 263 -0.64 -5.24 4.32
C LYS A 263 -0.51 -5.55 5.81
N GLN A 264 0.18 -6.63 6.16
CA GLN A 264 0.61 -6.83 7.53
C GLN A 264 1.66 -5.78 7.88
N SER A 265 1.61 -5.26 9.10
CA SER A 265 2.57 -4.28 9.60
C SER A 265 2.93 -4.58 11.05
N PHE A 266 4.18 -4.30 11.41
CA PHE A 266 4.69 -4.47 12.75
C PHE A 266 5.43 -3.20 13.21
N SER A 267 5.46 -2.96 14.52
CA SER A 267 6.27 -1.89 15.12
C SER A 267 7.12 -2.40 16.26
N ILE A 268 8.29 -1.78 16.43
CA ILE A 268 9.16 -2.01 17.57
C ILE A 268 8.89 -0.92 18.61
N ARG A 269 8.77 -1.31 19.87
CA ARG A 269 8.54 -0.41 21.00
C ARG A 269 9.49 -0.75 22.14
N ASN A 270 9.86 0.26 22.92
CA ASN A 270 10.75 0.14 24.07
C ASN A 270 12.05 -0.59 23.70
N LEU A 271 12.77 -0.06 22.71
CA LEU A 271 14.09 -0.58 22.38
C LEU A 271 15.08 -0.09 23.44
N ASP A 272 15.76 -1.03 24.08
CA ASP A 272 16.74 -0.80 25.13
C ASP A 272 18.02 -1.59 24.84
N GLU A 273 19.17 -1.07 25.24
CA GLU A 273 20.49 -1.64 24.96
C GLU A 273 21.47 -1.56 26.14
N THR A 274 22.45 -2.46 26.18
CA THR A 274 23.56 -2.48 27.17
C THR A 274 24.95 -2.46 26.51
N LEU A 275 25.02 -1.95 25.28
CA LEU A 275 26.20 -2.05 24.42
C LEU A 275 27.34 -1.14 24.89
N SER A 276 28.56 -1.67 25.01
CA SER A 276 29.76 -0.90 25.34
C SER A 276 30.95 -1.35 24.49
N VAL A 277 31.84 -0.43 24.12
CA VAL A 277 32.99 -0.74 23.24
C VAL A 277 33.85 -1.90 23.78
N GLY A 278 34.00 -2.96 22.97
CA GLY A 278 34.86 -4.10 23.28
C GLY A 278 34.25 -5.13 24.22
N TYR A 279 32.95 -5.04 24.49
CA TYR A 279 32.24 -5.94 25.38
C TYR A 279 31.00 -6.50 24.70
N GLU A 280 30.52 -7.62 25.24
CA GLU A 280 29.22 -8.17 24.90
C GLU A 280 28.12 -7.36 25.58
N GLY A 281 26.98 -7.27 24.90
CA GLY A 281 25.77 -6.70 25.45
C GLY A 281 24.56 -7.32 24.79
N GLU A 282 23.43 -6.62 24.90
CA GLU A 282 22.17 -7.08 24.33
C GLU A 282 21.36 -5.90 23.80
N ILE A 283 20.52 -6.22 22.82
CA ILE A 283 19.47 -5.33 22.32
C ILE A 283 18.15 -6.01 22.63
N THR A 284 17.29 -5.33 23.40
CA THR A 284 15.98 -5.83 23.79
C THR A 284 14.88 -4.89 23.34
N GLY A 285 13.69 -5.44 23.10
CA GLY A 285 12.54 -4.61 22.77
C GLY A 285 11.26 -5.42 22.63
N LYS A 286 10.18 -4.73 22.25
CA LYS A 286 8.87 -5.34 22.00
C LYS A 286 8.48 -5.19 20.55
N ILE A 287 8.24 -6.29 19.87
CA ILE A 287 7.62 -6.29 18.54
C ILE A 287 6.11 -6.40 18.71
N VAL A 288 5.37 -5.51 18.04
CA VAL A 288 3.91 -5.42 18.10
C VAL A 288 3.34 -5.71 16.73
N ASN A 289 2.32 -6.59 16.67
CA ASN A 289 1.57 -6.83 15.45
C ASN A 289 0.49 -5.74 15.27
N ASP A 290 0.76 -4.72 14.45
CA ASP A 290 -0.19 -3.64 14.15
C ASP A 290 -1.10 -3.96 12.95
N GLY A 291 -0.87 -5.09 12.29
CA GLY A 291 -1.60 -5.49 11.09
C GLY A 291 -3.01 -6.04 11.37
N PRO A 292 -3.77 -6.33 10.30
CA PRO A 292 -5.17 -6.74 10.40
C PRO A 292 -5.37 -8.18 10.89
N ARG A 293 -4.34 -9.04 10.81
CA ARG A 293 -4.46 -10.48 11.06
C ARG A 293 -3.54 -10.98 12.16
N PRO A 294 -3.91 -12.07 12.86
CA PRO A 294 -2.97 -12.83 13.68
C PRO A 294 -1.89 -13.46 12.79
N VAL A 295 -0.69 -13.62 13.32
CA VAL A 295 0.46 -14.21 12.62
C VAL A 295 1.06 -15.28 13.52
N ASP A 296 1.09 -16.53 13.04
CA ASP A 296 1.52 -17.69 13.83
C ASP A 296 2.94 -18.17 13.49
N ASP A 297 3.47 -17.75 12.34
CA ASP A 297 4.81 -18.08 11.85
C ASP A 297 5.49 -16.80 11.33
N ALA A 298 6.30 -16.20 12.20
CA ALA A 298 7.07 -15.00 11.89
C ALA A 298 8.48 -15.07 12.45
N VAL A 299 9.41 -14.47 11.75
CA VAL A 299 10.81 -14.36 12.12
C VAL A 299 11.20 -12.89 12.08
N LEU A 300 11.63 -12.36 13.21
CA LEU A 300 12.27 -11.05 13.28
C LEU A 300 13.72 -11.21 12.84
N VAL A 301 14.15 -10.42 11.85
CA VAL A 301 15.51 -10.38 11.36
C VAL A 301 16.12 -9.02 11.70
N VAL A 302 17.27 -9.01 12.36
CA VAL A 302 18.02 -7.79 12.67
C VAL A 302 19.26 -7.68 11.78
N GLU A 303 19.49 -6.50 11.23
CA GLU A 303 20.65 -6.17 10.39
C GLU A 303 21.34 -4.90 10.94
N PRO A 304 22.51 -5.05 11.59
CA PRO A 304 23.31 -3.90 12.00
C PRO A 304 23.87 -3.14 10.78
N MET A 305 23.69 -1.82 10.74
CA MET A 305 24.21 -0.97 9.66
C MET A 305 25.67 -0.53 9.92
N SER A 306 26.41 -1.32 10.70
CA SER A 306 27.79 -1.03 11.11
C SER A 306 28.58 -2.33 11.28
N GLU A 307 29.85 -2.31 10.90
CA GLU A 307 30.79 -3.41 11.10
C GLU A 307 31.29 -3.51 12.57
N SER A 308 30.87 -2.58 13.44
CA SER A 308 31.29 -2.57 14.85
C SER A 308 30.39 -3.39 15.77
N LEU A 309 29.25 -3.87 15.28
CA LEU A 309 28.27 -4.65 16.03
C LEU A 309 28.12 -6.02 15.39
N PHE A 310 28.22 -7.07 16.19
CA PHE A 310 28.08 -8.46 15.75
C PHE A 310 26.93 -9.09 16.53
N VAL A 311 25.78 -9.28 15.87
CA VAL A 311 24.66 -10.02 16.46
C VAL A 311 24.87 -11.50 16.13
N GLU A 312 24.97 -12.35 17.15
CA GLU A 312 25.23 -13.78 16.97
C GLU A 312 24.11 -14.46 16.17
N ASP A 313 22.88 -14.38 16.68
CA ASP A 313 21.67 -14.91 16.06
C ASP A 313 20.82 -13.78 15.49
N THR A 314 21.00 -13.47 14.21
CA THR A 314 20.26 -12.38 13.54
C THR A 314 18.78 -12.67 13.31
N ARG A 315 18.32 -13.92 13.52
CA ARG A 315 16.96 -14.37 13.27
C ARG A 315 16.32 -14.87 14.57
N TYR A 316 15.22 -14.23 14.98
CA TYR A 316 14.48 -14.55 16.18
C TYR A 316 13.07 -15.03 15.81
N ALA A 317 12.76 -16.29 16.13
CA ALA A 317 11.43 -16.85 15.86
C ALA A 317 10.41 -16.26 16.85
N LEU A 318 9.38 -15.62 16.31
CA LEU A 318 8.31 -15.02 17.10
C LEU A 318 7.26 -16.07 17.46
N PRO A 319 6.70 -16.00 18.68
CA PRO A 319 5.48 -16.74 19.00
C PRO A 319 4.31 -16.24 18.14
N ALA A 320 3.20 -16.96 18.16
CA ALA A 320 1.96 -16.48 17.57
C ALA A 320 1.54 -15.13 18.18
N LEU A 321 1.33 -14.13 17.32
CA LEU A 321 0.97 -12.76 17.67
C LEU A 321 -0.40 -12.42 17.13
N LYS A 322 -1.38 -12.24 18.03
CA LYS A 322 -2.69 -11.68 17.65
C LYS A 322 -2.57 -10.21 17.24
N GLN A 323 -3.63 -9.68 16.64
CA GLN A 323 -3.74 -8.26 16.36
C GLN A 323 -3.57 -7.42 17.64
N GLY A 324 -2.62 -6.48 17.59
CA GLY A 324 -2.25 -5.59 18.69
C GLY A 324 -1.44 -6.26 19.81
N GLU A 325 -1.14 -7.55 19.71
CA GLU A 325 -0.31 -8.26 20.69
C GLU A 325 1.16 -7.90 20.53
N ALA A 326 1.88 -7.90 21.65
CA ALA A 326 3.29 -7.57 21.72
C ALA A 326 4.06 -8.70 22.39
N THR A 327 5.24 -9.03 21.87
CA THR A 327 6.18 -9.97 22.50
C THR A 327 7.55 -9.32 22.64
N GLU A 328 8.26 -9.71 23.68
CA GLU A 328 9.65 -9.29 23.90
C GLU A 328 10.59 -10.11 23.01
N PHE A 329 11.63 -9.46 22.49
CA PHE A 329 12.76 -10.09 21.82
C PHE A 329 14.07 -9.66 22.48
N ARG A 330 15.11 -10.48 22.32
CA ARG A 330 16.47 -10.23 22.81
C ARG A 330 17.47 -10.70 21.77
N TYR A 331 18.41 -9.81 21.43
CA TYR A 331 19.54 -10.11 20.56
C TYR A 331 20.87 -9.90 21.32
N PRO A 332 21.55 -10.99 21.72
CA PRO A 332 22.95 -10.95 22.13
C PRO A 332 23.81 -10.27 21.06
N THR A 333 24.64 -9.32 21.45
CA THR A 333 25.41 -8.49 20.50
C THR A 333 26.79 -8.18 21.04
N ASP A 334 27.82 -8.46 20.25
CA ASP A 334 29.20 -8.13 20.57
C ASP A 334 29.60 -6.81 19.92
N VAL A 335 30.33 -5.99 20.67
CA VAL A 335 30.86 -4.73 20.18
C VAL A 335 32.37 -4.85 19.99
N SER A 336 32.85 -4.49 18.80
CA SER A 336 34.30 -4.45 18.54
C SER A 336 35.04 -3.56 19.54
N GLY A 337 36.18 -4.01 20.07
CA GLY A 337 37.07 -3.17 20.90
C GLY A 337 37.74 -2.02 20.16
N GLN A 338 37.67 -2.01 18.83
CA GLN A 338 38.12 -0.92 17.97
C GLN A 338 36.99 0.04 17.59
N ALA A 339 35.78 -0.16 18.12
CA ALA A 339 34.63 0.69 17.84
C ALA A 339 34.76 2.04 18.53
N ASP A 340 34.29 3.10 17.88
CA ASP A 340 34.05 4.38 18.55
C ASP A 340 32.72 4.34 19.31
N ALA A 341 32.64 5.00 20.47
CA ALA A 341 31.36 5.19 21.16
C ALA A 341 30.36 6.00 20.31
N GLY A 342 29.07 5.85 20.60
CA GLY A 342 27.98 6.62 20.03
C GLY A 342 26.94 5.80 19.29
N ALA A 343 26.01 6.51 18.65
CA ALA A 343 24.83 5.90 18.04
C ALA A 343 25.16 4.98 16.85
N ARG A 344 24.47 3.84 16.79
CA ARG A 344 24.47 2.89 15.68
C ARG A 344 23.05 2.68 15.19
N GLN A 345 22.89 2.47 13.89
CA GLN A 345 21.59 2.19 13.28
C GLN A 345 21.41 0.68 13.10
N LEU A 346 20.21 0.21 13.41
CA LEU A 346 19.77 -1.15 13.16
C LEU A 346 18.59 -1.11 12.18
N ARG A 347 18.47 -2.17 11.37
CA ARG A 347 17.27 -2.43 10.59
C ARG A 347 16.65 -3.73 11.03
N PHE A 348 15.35 -3.70 11.24
CA PHE A 348 14.56 -4.89 11.57
C PHE A 348 13.60 -5.19 10.43
N THR A 349 13.53 -6.44 10.02
CA THR A 349 12.57 -6.92 9.02
C THR A 349 11.82 -8.09 9.63
N VAL A 350 10.49 -8.08 9.54
CA VAL A 350 9.67 -9.23 9.93
C VAL A 350 9.37 -10.03 8.69
N GLU A 351 9.87 -11.27 8.63
CA GLU A 351 9.47 -12.26 7.64
C GLU A 351 8.29 -13.04 8.20
N TYR A 352 7.21 -13.20 7.44
CA TYR A 352 6.01 -13.92 7.89
C TYR A 352 5.33 -14.64 6.73
N THR A 353 4.53 -15.65 7.07
CA THR A 353 3.67 -16.31 6.07
C THR A 353 2.42 -15.47 5.82
N GLY A 354 2.25 -15.04 4.57
CA GLY A 354 1.12 -14.23 4.09
C GLY A 354 -0.16 -15.05 3.90
N SER A 355 -1.09 -14.52 3.09
CA SER A 355 -2.20 -15.34 2.58
C SER A 355 -1.63 -16.42 1.64
N GLY A 356 -2.16 -17.65 1.72
CA GLY A 356 -1.57 -18.79 1.00
C GLY A 356 -0.27 -19.29 1.65
N ASP A 357 0.68 -19.75 0.84
CA ASP A 357 2.01 -20.23 1.26
C ASP A 357 3.13 -19.21 0.97
N ALA A 358 2.78 -17.97 0.61
CA ALA A 358 3.73 -16.93 0.25
C ALA A 358 4.48 -16.37 1.47
N THR A 359 5.80 -16.31 1.40
CA THR A 359 6.62 -15.58 2.41
C THR A 359 6.62 -14.10 2.07
N LEU A 360 6.10 -13.28 2.99
CA LEU A 360 6.05 -11.83 2.88
C LEU A 360 7.00 -11.18 3.89
N THR A 361 7.29 -9.90 3.67
CA THR A 361 8.14 -9.12 4.58
C THR A 361 7.48 -7.80 4.96
N ASP A 362 7.73 -7.35 6.18
CA ASP A 362 7.45 -5.99 6.63
C ASP A 362 8.74 -5.33 7.14
N GLY A 363 8.97 -4.09 6.72
CA GLY A 363 10.19 -3.34 6.99
C GLY A 363 10.97 -2.93 5.73
N PRO A 364 12.23 -2.47 5.89
CA PRO A 364 12.97 -2.43 7.15
C PRO A 364 12.49 -1.32 8.10
N ILE A 365 12.26 -1.67 9.36
CA ILE A 365 12.04 -0.75 10.48
C ILE A 365 13.41 -0.28 10.96
N SER A 366 13.68 1.02 10.89
CA SER A 366 14.99 1.58 11.23
C SER A 366 15.00 2.15 12.65
N GLU A 367 15.84 1.58 13.50
CA GLU A 367 16.00 2.00 14.89
C GLU A 367 17.43 2.41 15.21
N ARG A 368 17.63 3.05 16.37
CA ARG A 368 18.95 3.48 16.84
C ARG A 368 19.22 2.94 18.24
N VAL A 369 20.45 2.48 18.43
CA VAL A 369 21.01 2.10 19.74
C VAL A 369 22.28 2.89 19.98
N VAL A 370 22.65 3.10 21.24
CA VAL A 370 23.88 3.80 21.62
C VAL A 370 24.90 2.79 22.13
N VAL A 371 26.11 2.88 21.60
CA VAL A 371 27.26 2.16 22.14
C VAL A 371 27.96 3.08 23.12
N ASP A 372 28.00 2.70 24.39
CA ASP A 372 28.72 3.43 25.42
C ASP A 372 30.24 3.29 25.28
N GLU A 373 30.96 4.23 25.88
CA GLU A 373 32.42 4.20 25.96
C GLU A 373 32.90 2.94 26.69
N ARG A 374 34.09 2.45 26.33
CA ARG A 374 34.75 1.36 27.07
C ARG A 374 34.93 1.80 28.52
N ARG A 375 34.40 1.02 29.46
CA ARG A 375 34.62 1.17 30.91
C ARG A 375 35.27 -0.09 31.44
N ASP A 376 36.13 0.08 32.43
CA ASP A 376 36.74 -1.01 33.18
C ASP A 376 35.66 -1.79 33.93
N GLU A 377 35.87 -3.10 34.09
CA GLU A 377 34.93 -4.01 34.74
C GLU A 377 34.75 -3.68 36.22
N PHE A 378 35.82 -3.28 36.88
CA PHE A 378 35.88 -3.03 38.32
C PHE A 378 36.27 -1.59 38.61
N SER A 379 35.66 -0.96 39.63
CA SER A 379 36.26 0.22 40.28
C SER A 379 36.97 -0.22 41.54
N ILE A 380 38.21 0.23 41.75
CA ILE A 380 39.00 -0.08 42.94
C ILE A 380 39.06 1.17 43.82
N ALA A 381 38.69 1.03 45.09
CA ALA A 381 38.82 2.06 46.11
C ALA A 381 39.59 1.53 47.33
N ASP A 382 40.25 2.42 48.05
CA ASP A 382 41.00 2.14 49.27
C ASP A 382 40.72 3.19 50.35
N ASP A 383 41.05 2.87 51.61
CA ASP A 383 40.97 3.81 52.74
C ASP A 383 42.38 4.27 53.19
N GLY A 384 43.23 4.64 52.24
CA GLY A 384 44.57 5.16 52.49
C GLY A 384 45.57 4.08 52.89
N ILE A 385 45.81 3.11 51.99
CA ILE A 385 46.76 2.02 52.26
C ILE A 385 48.20 2.57 52.31
N SER A 386 48.90 2.27 53.41
CA SER A 386 50.31 2.59 53.57
C SER A 386 51.10 1.43 54.15
N VAL A 387 52.33 1.23 53.66
CA VAL A 387 53.25 0.20 54.16
C VAL A 387 54.52 0.88 54.69
N SER A 388 54.94 0.58 55.91
CA SER A 388 56.21 1.09 56.44
C SER A 388 57.39 0.33 55.83
N GLN A 389 58.49 1.02 55.56
CA GLN A 389 59.77 0.40 55.20
C GLN A 389 60.12 -0.76 56.15
N GLY A 390 60.46 -1.93 55.59
CA GLY A 390 60.85 -3.12 56.34
C GLY A 390 59.72 -3.85 57.07
N GLU A 391 58.47 -3.43 56.89
CA GLU A 391 57.29 -4.04 57.53
C GLU A 391 56.31 -4.61 56.50
N SER A 392 55.46 -5.53 56.98
CA SER A 392 54.33 -6.10 56.23
C SER A 392 53.02 -5.43 56.69
N SER A 393 52.10 -5.16 55.77
CA SER A 393 50.78 -4.60 56.06
C SER A 393 49.69 -5.27 55.22
N ASP A 394 48.51 -5.43 55.81
CA ASP A 394 47.30 -5.86 55.09
C ASP A 394 46.76 -4.68 54.26
N ALA A 395 46.77 -4.81 52.94
CA ALA A 395 46.12 -3.90 52.00
C ALA A 395 44.68 -4.35 51.77
N VAL A 396 43.71 -3.52 52.16
CA VAL A 396 42.27 -3.79 51.95
C VAL A 396 41.76 -2.91 50.83
N LEU A 397 41.35 -3.54 49.73
CA LEU A 397 40.77 -2.86 48.56
C LEU A 397 39.30 -3.19 48.45
N GLU A 398 38.47 -2.19 48.18
CA GLU A 398 37.07 -2.36 47.81
C GLU A 398 36.96 -2.38 46.28
N ILE A 399 36.49 -3.50 45.74
CA ILE A 399 36.18 -3.64 44.31
C ILE A 399 34.68 -3.51 44.09
N THR A 400 34.25 -2.76 43.08
CA THR A 400 32.83 -2.64 42.70
C THR A 400 32.64 -3.04 41.25
N ASN A 401 31.63 -3.89 40.98
CA ASN A 401 31.28 -4.28 39.62
C ASN A 401 30.62 -3.11 38.87
N GLN A 402 31.29 -2.59 37.84
CA GLN A 402 30.79 -1.53 36.97
C GLN A 402 30.00 -2.04 35.76
N ARG A 403 29.94 -3.35 35.55
CA ARG A 403 29.18 -3.98 34.47
C ARG A 403 27.68 -3.96 34.77
N SER A 404 26.88 -4.03 33.70
CA SER A 404 25.43 -4.22 33.79
C SER A 404 25.01 -5.68 34.00
N GLU A 405 25.98 -6.59 34.10
CA GLU A 405 25.77 -8.02 34.35
C GLU A 405 26.44 -8.47 35.66
N THR A 406 26.02 -9.61 36.18
CA THR A 406 26.64 -10.24 37.33
C THR A 406 27.98 -10.87 36.96
N LEU A 407 29.03 -10.59 37.72
CA LEU A 407 30.32 -11.27 37.61
C LEU A 407 30.46 -12.32 38.72
N SER A 408 31.00 -13.49 38.40
CA SER A 408 31.18 -14.59 39.34
C SER A 408 32.57 -15.20 39.26
N ASN A 409 32.97 -15.99 40.26
CA ASN A 409 34.30 -16.62 40.33
C ASN A 409 35.44 -15.62 40.05
N ILE A 410 35.43 -14.51 40.80
CA ILE A 410 36.36 -13.41 40.58
C ILE A 410 37.63 -13.71 41.38
N ASP A 411 38.69 -14.10 40.68
CA ASP A 411 40.03 -14.33 41.20
C ASP A 411 40.91 -13.10 40.92
N ALA A 412 41.28 -12.38 41.97
CA ALA A 412 42.15 -11.20 41.90
C ALA A 412 43.60 -11.60 42.17
N LYS A 413 44.52 -11.08 41.36
CA LYS A 413 45.97 -11.23 41.53
C LYS A 413 46.66 -9.89 41.59
N LEU A 414 47.39 -9.66 42.67
CA LEU A 414 48.22 -8.48 42.88
C LEU A 414 49.68 -8.81 42.60
N TYR A 415 50.30 -8.00 41.75
CA TYR A 415 51.71 -8.01 41.43
C TYR A 415 52.35 -6.73 41.96
N ALA A 416 53.43 -6.89 42.73
CA ALA A 416 54.25 -5.81 43.22
C ALA A 416 55.70 -6.05 42.76
N ASP A 417 56.38 -4.97 42.38
CA ASP A 417 57.80 -4.96 42.04
C ASP A 417 58.58 -4.14 43.09
N ASP A 418 59.88 -4.43 43.21
CA ASP A 418 60.81 -3.70 44.08
C ASP A 418 60.57 -2.18 43.99
N PRO A 419 60.37 -1.48 45.13
CA PRO A 419 60.68 -1.93 46.50
C PRO A 419 59.52 -2.57 47.28
N LEU A 420 58.42 -2.95 46.62
CA LEU A 420 57.29 -3.65 47.21
C LEU A 420 57.29 -5.14 46.83
N ASP A 421 56.85 -5.99 47.73
CA ASP A 421 56.61 -7.42 47.50
C ASP A 421 55.18 -7.79 47.96
N ALA A 422 54.56 -8.77 47.29
CA ALA A 422 53.23 -9.27 47.62
C ALA A 422 53.30 -10.78 47.95
N PRO A 423 53.70 -11.16 49.19
CA PRO A 423 53.82 -12.56 49.59
C PRO A 423 52.49 -13.33 49.50
N ASP A 424 51.36 -12.66 49.74
CA ASP A 424 50.01 -13.17 49.49
C ASP A 424 49.24 -12.19 48.61
N GLY A 425 49.38 -12.40 47.29
CA GLY A 425 48.79 -11.57 46.25
C GLY A 425 47.50 -12.13 45.65
N GLU A 426 46.85 -13.14 46.24
CA GLU A 426 45.64 -13.75 45.67
C GLU A 426 44.40 -13.49 46.54
N ALA A 427 43.30 -13.07 45.94
CA ALA A 427 42.02 -12.90 46.63
C ALA A 427 40.86 -13.40 45.76
N PHE A 428 39.78 -13.87 46.41
CA PHE A 428 38.63 -14.45 45.71
C PHE A 428 37.31 -13.81 46.17
N VAL A 429 36.49 -13.43 45.20
CA VAL A 429 35.10 -12.99 45.41
C VAL A 429 34.16 -13.89 44.62
N ASN A 430 33.18 -14.47 45.32
CA ASN A 430 32.29 -15.47 44.72
C ASN A 430 31.40 -14.90 43.61
N LYS A 431 30.80 -13.73 43.86
CA LYS A 431 29.80 -13.10 43.01
C LYS A 431 29.72 -11.61 43.34
N LEU A 432 29.57 -10.76 42.31
CA LEU A 432 29.21 -9.36 42.41
C LEU A 432 28.09 -9.04 41.41
N GLU A 433 26.93 -8.62 41.91
CA GLU A 433 25.84 -8.08 41.09
C GLU A 433 26.21 -6.69 40.52
N PRO A 434 25.51 -6.19 39.49
CA PRO A 434 25.75 -4.85 38.95
C PRO A 434 25.74 -3.77 40.04
N GLY A 435 26.86 -3.07 40.21
CA GLY A 435 27.05 -2.03 41.23
C GLY A 435 27.30 -2.54 42.65
N GLU A 436 27.41 -3.85 42.87
CA GLU A 436 27.79 -4.44 44.17
C GLU A 436 29.29 -4.32 44.42
N SER A 437 29.66 -4.14 45.68
CA SER A 437 31.05 -3.99 46.13
C SER A 437 31.47 -5.12 47.08
N ALA A 438 32.74 -5.52 47.05
CA ALA A 438 33.34 -6.44 48.00
C ALA A 438 34.75 -6.00 48.40
N GLU A 439 35.10 -6.27 49.66
CA GLU A 439 36.47 -6.09 50.16
C GLU A 439 37.33 -7.30 49.82
N ILE A 440 38.49 -7.06 49.22
CA ILE A 440 39.57 -8.04 49.02
C ILE A 440 40.80 -7.59 49.81
N ARG A 441 41.61 -8.55 50.25
CA ARG A 441 42.75 -8.31 51.15
C ARG A 441 43.99 -8.95 50.57
N PHE A 442 45.09 -8.22 50.60
CA PHE A 442 46.41 -8.67 50.16
C PHE A 442 47.44 -8.37 51.24
N GLU A 443 48.46 -9.20 51.37
CA GLU A 443 49.61 -8.91 52.24
C GLU A 443 50.70 -8.24 51.39
N LEU A 444 51.11 -7.02 51.79
CA LEU A 444 52.17 -6.25 51.12
C LEU A 444 53.35 -6.05 52.06
N GLU A 445 54.56 -6.11 51.52
CA GLU A 445 55.80 -5.85 52.24
C GLU A 445 56.60 -4.76 51.53
N ALA A 446 57.23 -3.85 52.27
CA ALA A 446 58.17 -2.89 51.73
C ALA A 446 59.60 -3.24 52.16
N THR A 447 60.58 -3.13 51.27
CA THR A 447 61.99 -3.33 51.64
C THR A 447 62.48 -2.25 52.63
N GLU A 448 63.50 -2.56 53.44
CA GLU A 448 64.06 -1.62 54.42
C GLU A 448 64.67 -0.36 53.75
N ASP A 449 65.09 -0.49 52.49
CA ASP A 449 65.65 0.59 51.66
C ASP A 449 64.65 1.18 50.67
N ALA A 450 63.37 0.81 50.76
CA ALA A 450 62.29 1.34 49.92
C ALA A 450 62.27 2.87 49.97
N THR A 451 62.10 3.56 48.84
CA THR A 451 62.01 5.03 48.87
C THR A 451 60.63 5.46 49.39
N VAL A 452 60.60 6.43 50.31
CA VAL A 452 59.36 7.02 50.89
C VAL A 452 58.65 7.84 49.82
N GLU A 453 57.89 7.16 48.98
CA GLU A 453 57.07 7.70 47.91
C GLU A 453 55.92 6.72 47.58
N THR A 454 55.09 7.11 46.62
CA THR A 454 53.98 6.26 46.15
C THR A 454 54.48 5.32 45.06
N HIS A 455 54.30 4.03 45.25
CA HIS A 455 54.65 2.99 44.28
C HIS A 455 53.38 2.35 43.72
N PRO A 456 53.30 2.09 42.39
CA PRO A 456 52.16 1.39 41.82
C PRO A 456 52.26 -0.11 42.09
N VAL A 457 51.12 -0.74 42.42
CA VAL A 457 50.93 -2.19 42.31
C VAL A 457 49.99 -2.48 41.16
N GLU A 458 50.18 -3.62 40.50
CA GLU A 458 49.36 -4.07 39.38
C GLU A 458 48.36 -5.12 39.85
N LEU A 459 47.10 -5.00 39.44
CA LEU A 459 46.05 -5.97 39.74
C LEU A 459 45.42 -6.48 38.44
N ASP A 460 45.31 -7.80 38.32
CA ASP A 460 44.53 -8.44 37.27
C ASP A 460 43.39 -9.26 37.91
N PHE A 461 42.26 -9.34 37.21
CA PHE A 461 41.11 -10.13 37.64
C PHE A 461 40.79 -11.18 36.58
N GLU A 462 40.74 -12.46 36.96
CA GLU A 462 40.07 -13.50 36.19
C GLU A 462 38.64 -13.64 36.74
N TYR A 463 37.63 -13.60 35.88
CA TYR A 463 36.24 -13.69 36.30
C TYR A 463 35.37 -14.40 35.26
N GLU A 464 34.23 -14.91 35.69
CA GLU A 464 33.23 -15.59 34.85
C GLU A 464 32.00 -14.69 34.64
N THR A 465 31.62 -14.48 33.38
CA THR A 465 30.42 -13.70 32.98
C THR A 465 29.12 -14.47 33.27
N GLU A 466 27.95 -13.83 33.11
CA GLU A 466 26.65 -14.53 33.27
C GLU A 466 26.45 -15.69 32.29
N ARG A 467 27.20 -15.72 31.19
CA ARG A 467 27.18 -16.78 30.17
C ARG A 467 28.12 -17.96 30.50
N GLY A 468 28.92 -17.84 31.55
CA GLY A 468 29.86 -18.88 31.96
C GLY A 468 31.21 -18.83 31.24
N GLU A 469 31.56 -17.69 30.65
CA GLU A 469 32.86 -17.49 29.99
C GLU A 469 33.87 -16.89 30.97
N SER A 470 35.06 -17.51 31.05
CA SER A 470 36.18 -16.96 31.84
C SER A 470 36.91 -15.90 31.02
N ILE A 471 37.02 -14.70 31.61
CA ILE A 471 37.66 -13.52 31.03
C ILE A 471 38.76 -13.04 31.98
N LEU A 472 39.91 -12.68 31.40
CA LEU A 472 40.96 -11.94 32.09
C LEU A 472 40.78 -10.44 31.82
N SER A 473 40.73 -9.63 32.87
CA SER A 473 40.62 -8.18 32.77
C SER A 473 41.87 -7.55 32.16
N ASP A 474 41.77 -6.27 31.79
CA ASP A 474 42.95 -5.43 31.63
C ASP A 474 43.64 -5.22 33.00
N THR A 475 44.92 -4.83 32.99
CA THR A 475 45.69 -4.60 34.21
C THR A 475 45.34 -3.26 34.85
N TYR A 476 44.98 -3.30 36.13
CA TYR A 476 44.70 -2.14 36.96
C TYR A 476 45.97 -1.70 37.68
N GLN A 477 46.20 -0.39 37.78
CA GLN A 477 47.30 0.16 38.58
C GLN A 477 46.74 0.88 39.79
N HIS A 478 47.17 0.47 40.99
CA HIS A 478 46.74 1.07 42.24
C HIS A 478 47.94 1.65 43.00
N PRO A 479 47.89 2.90 43.49
CA PRO A 479 48.99 3.51 44.22
C PRO A 479 49.05 3.04 45.68
N ILE A 480 50.25 2.69 46.16
CA ILE A 480 50.51 2.35 47.57
C ILE A 480 51.54 3.34 48.14
N GLU A 481 51.24 3.93 49.30
CA GLU A 481 52.19 4.85 49.97
C GLU A 481 53.19 4.09 50.83
N VAL A 482 54.49 4.25 50.55
CA VAL A 482 55.54 3.76 51.45
C VAL A 482 55.90 4.83 52.47
N THR A 483 55.81 4.50 53.75
CA THR A 483 56.15 5.40 54.86
C THR A 483 57.47 5.00 55.52
N ALA A 484 58.14 5.96 56.15
CA ALA A 484 59.40 5.67 56.85
C ALA A 484 59.14 4.82 58.10
N SER A 485 60.00 3.83 58.39
CA SER A 485 59.91 3.05 59.64
C SER A 485 60.04 3.97 60.86
N GLU A 486 59.15 3.83 61.83
CA GLU A 486 59.29 4.48 63.14
C GLU A 486 60.38 3.75 63.96
N ASP A 487 61.64 4.16 63.78
CA ASP A 487 62.77 3.54 64.48
C ASP A 487 62.74 3.89 65.98
N ASP A 488 62.19 2.99 66.80
CA ASP A 488 62.20 3.04 68.27
C ASP A 488 63.60 2.63 68.78
N GLY A 489 64.58 3.51 68.54
CA GLY A 489 66.01 3.22 68.62
C GLY A 489 66.89 4.28 69.29
N GLY A 490 66.43 4.91 70.39
CA GLY A 490 67.34 5.47 71.41
C GLY A 490 67.52 6.99 71.48
N GLY A 491 66.70 7.62 72.33
CA GLY A 491 67.10 8.68 73.27
C GLY A 491 67.78 9.96 72.76
N VAL A 492 66.97 11.02 72.57
CA VAL A 492 67.31 12.39 73.01
C VAL A 492 66.03 13.12 73.44
N PRO A 493 66.05 13.91 74.53
CA PRO A 493 64.86 14.52 75.09
C PRO A 493 64.37 15.68 74.22
N SER A 494 63.04 15.75 74.09
CA SER A 494 62.24 16.88 73.63
C SER A 494 62.91 18.25 73.81
N VAL A 495 63.00 19.01 72.69
CA VAL A 495 62.65 20.45 72.57
C VAL A 495 63.10 20.96 71.19
N VAL A 496 62.13 21.55 70.45
CA VAL A 496 62.22 22.34 69.20
C VAL A 496 62.17 21.61 67.83
N VAL A 497 60.98 21.21 67.35
CA VAL A 497 60.55 21.44 65.95
C VAL A 497 59.01 21.67 65.85
N GLY A 498 58.40 22.26 66.88
CA GLY A 498 56.97 22.64 66.85
C GLY A 498 56.66 23.96 66.13
N ILE A 499 57.61 24.56 65.40
CA ILE A 499 57.51 25.94 64.91
C ILE A 499 57.59 26.09 63.37
N LEU A 500 57.94 25.05 62.60
CA LEU A 500 58.06 25.18 61.13
C LEU A 500 56.85 24.68 60.31
N VAL A 501 55.99 23.81 60.82
CA VAL A 501 54.80 23.32 60.08
C VAL A 501 53.63 24.33 60.10
N ALA A 502 53.57 25.21 61.12
CA ALA A 502 52.51 26.23 61.21
C ALA A 502 52.64 27.40 60.20
N LEU A 503 53.73 27.48 59.42
CA LEU A 503 53.92 28.55 58.43
C LEU A 503 53.70 28.12 56.97
N ALA A 504 53.52 26.83 56.66
CA ALA A 504 53.22 26.38 55.31
C ALA A 504 51.71 26.30 55.01
N VAL A 505 50.87 26.14 56.04
CA VAL A 505 49.40 26.03 55.87
C VAL A 505 48.73 27.40 55.60
N SER A 506 49.44 28.52 55.80
CA SER A 506 48.86 29.87 55.58
C SER A 506 49.03 30.43 54.16
N THR A 507 49.75 29.77 53.24
CA THR A 507 49.96 30.32 51.87
C THR A 507 49.29 29.54 50.74
N ILE A 508 48.79 28.31 50.96
CA ILE A 508 48.10 27.54 49.90
C ILE A 508 46.57 27.78 49.93
N GLY A 509 45.99 28.16 51.08
CA GLY A 509 44.56 28.44 51.23
C GLY A 509 44.04 29.74 50.56
N ILE A 510 44.88 30.53 49.88
CA ILE A 510 44.47 31.80 49.23
C ILE A 510 44.45 31.69 47.69
N ALA A 511 45.00 30.63 47.08
CA ALA A 511 45.11 30.53 45.62
C ALA A 511 43.99 29.76 44.90
N LEU A 512 43.14 29.01 45.61
CA LEU A 512 42.07 28.20 45.00
C LEU A 512 40.65 28.79 45.11
N TRP A 513 40.50 30.06 45.50
CA TRP A 513 39.21 30.76 45.49
C TRP A 513 39.01 31.71 44.29
N TYR A 514 39.87 31.64 43.26
CA TYR A 514 39.70 32.38 42.01
C TYR A 514 39.89 31.47 40.79
N ARG A 515 38.93 30.56 40.56
CA ARG A 515 38.63 29.98 39.24
C ARG A 515 37.38 29.09 39.29
N GLN A 516 36.23 29.73 39.44
CA GLN A 516 34.95 29.26 38.91
C GLN A 516 34.20 30.49 38.40
N ASP A 517 34.38 30.75 37.11
CA ASP A 517 33.40 31.33 36.19
C ASP A 517 33.53 30.55 34.87
#